data_AF-A0A955R6F1-F1
#
_entry.id   AF-A0A955R6F1-F1
#
_cell.length_a   1.000
_cell.length_b   1.000
_cell.length_c   1.000
_cell.angle_alpha   90.00
_cell.angle_beta   90.00
_cell.angle_gamma   90.00
#
_symmetry.space_group_name_H-M   'P 1'
#
loop_
_entity.id
_entity.type
_entity.pdbx_description
1 polymer ?
#
loop_
_entity_poly.entity_id
_entity_poly.type
_entity_poly.pdbx_seq_one_letter_code
_entity_poly.pdbx_strand_id
1 'polypeptide(L)'
;MSSESDELEADADALRAAFASALLGPRDMVACPPADAVWDAIHGAVTPEERQRIVDHIAVCPMCAEAWRLAVRGTPDPTPDRR
;
A
#
# COMPACT_ATOMS: atom_id res chain seq x y z
N MET A 1 -25.58 -17.53 31.42
CA MET A 1 -25.51 -16.69 30.20
C MET A 1 -24.09 -16.11 30.05
N SER A 2 -23.04 -16.90 30.34
CA SER A 2 -21.64 -16.41 30.32
C SER A 2 -20.86 -16.83 29.06
N SER A 3 -21.40 -17.77 28.27
CA SER A 3 -20.71 -18.35 27.10
C SER A 3 -20.41 -17.32 26.00
N GLU A 4 -21.35 -16.42 25.72
CA GLU A 4 -21.25 -15.50 24.57
C GLU A 4 -20.23 -14.39 24.80
N SER A 5 -20.05 -13.95 26.06
CA SER A 5 -19.04 -12.95 26.43
C SER A 5 -17.63 -13.54 26.43
N ASP A 6 -17.49 -14.79 26.89
CA ASP A 6 -16.21 -15.51 26.90
C ASP A 6 -15.74 -15.80 25.46
N GLU A 7 -16.65 -16.10 24.54
CA GLU A 7 -16.35 -16.31 23.11
C GLU A 7 -15.90 -15.02 22.40
N LEU A 8 -16.53 -13.88 22.69
CA LEU A 8 -16.14 -12.59 22.13
C LEU A 8 -14.77 -12.12 22.64
N GLU A 9 -14.45 -12.40 23.91
CA GLU A 9 -13.15 -12.06 24.48
C GLU A 9 -12.02 -12.91 23.85
N ALA A 10 -12.27 -14.20 23.63
CA ALA A 10 -11.35 -15.08 22.92
C ALA A 10 -11.09 -14.65 21.47
N ASP A 11 -12.13 -14.20 20.75
CA ASP A 11 -11.98 -13.67 19.38
C ASP A 11 -11.19 -12.36 19.37
N ALA A 12 -11.46 -11.47 20.33
CA ALA A 12 -10.71 -10.23 20.48
C ALA A 12 -9.22 -10.47 20.81
N ASP A 13 -8.91 -11.49 21.62
CA ASP A 13 -7.54 -11.93 21.91
C ASP A 13 -6.85 -12.47 20.65
N ALA A 14 -7.54 -13.27 19.85
CA ALA A 14 -7.03 -13.81 18.59
C ALA A 14 -6.72 -12.69 17.58
N LEU A 15 -7.62 -11.70 17.46
CA LEU A 15 -7.39 -10.52 16.62
C LEU A 15 -6.21 -9.69 17.12
N ARG A 16 -6.10 -9.44 18.43
CA ARG A 16 -4.96 -8.71 19.01
C ARG A 16 -3.64 -9.42 18.75
N ALA A 17 -3.59 -10.74 18.86
CA ALA A 17 -2.41 -11.55 18.53
C ALA A 17 -2.06 -11.48 17.02
N ALA A 18 -3.06 -11.56 16.15
CA ALA A 18 -2.86 -11.45 14.70
C ALA A 18 -2.31 -10.07 14.30
N PHE A 19 -2.84 -8.98 14.86
CA PHE A 19 -2.32 -7.63 14.61
C PHE A 19 -0.91 -7.43 15.16
N ALA A 20 -0.62 -7.91 16.37
CA ALA A 20 0.72 -7.84 16.94
C ALA A 20 1.74 -8.57 16.05
N SER A 21 1.38 -9.76 15.55
CA SER A 21 2.19 -10.52 14.60
C SER A 21 2.41 -9.78 13.28
N ALA A 22 1.37 -9.16 12.71
CA ALA A 22 1.46 -8.38 11.48
C ALA A 22 2.30 -7.07 11.65
N LEU A 23 2.31 -6.49 12.85
CA LEU A 23 3.13 -5.32 13.16
C LEU A 23 4.60 -5.66 13.37
N LEU A 24 4.89 -6.83 13.95
CA LEU A 24 6.23 -7.29 14.32
C LEU A 24 6.90 -8.17 13.26
N GLY A 25 6.14 -8.67 12.27
CA GLY A 25 6.70 -9.38 11.14
C GLY A 25 7.71 -8.50 10.40
N PRO A 26 8.76 -9.07 9.78
CA PRO A 26 9.71 -8.31 9.01
C PRO A 26 8.96 -7.61 7.88
N ARG A 27 8.70 -6.32 8.05
CA ARG A 27 8.33 -5.46 6.95
C ARG A 27 9.63 -5.31 6.18
N ASP A 28 9.75 -5.97 5.03
CA ASP A 28 10.78 -5.64 4.05
C ASP A 28 10.49 -4.24 3.48
N MET A 29 10.52 -3.22 4.34
CA MET A 29 10.55 -1.80 3.97
C MET A 29 11.83 -1.47 3.22
N VAL A 30 12.84 -2.37 3.27
CA VAL A 30 14.10 -2.28 2.52
C VAL A 30 13.86 -2.33 1.00
N ALA A 31 12.71 -2.86 0.53
CA ALA A 31 12.44 -3.04 -0.90
C ALA A 31 11.40 -2.06 -1.49
N CYS A 32 10.72 -1.25 -0.67
CA CYS A 32 9.73 -0.31 -1.19
C CYS A 32 10.43 0.89 -1.86
N PRO A 33 9.99 1.33 -3.06
CA PRO A 33 10.50 2.56 -3.64
C PRO A 33 10.15 3.75 -2.74
N PRO A 34 10.99 4.79 -2.71
CA PRO A 34 10.69 6.02 -1.99
C PRO A 34 9.49 6.74 -2.64
N ALA A 35 8.79 7.57 -1.86
CA ALA A 35 7.52 8.16 -2.29
C ALA A 35 7.66 9.13 -3.48
N ASP A 36 8.79 9.83 -3.56
CA ASP A 36 9.17 10.67 -4.70
C ASP A 36 9.33 9.85 -5.99
N ALA A 37 9.97 8.68 -5.94
CA ALA A 37 10.08 7.80 -7.10
C ALA A 37 8.70 7.29 -7.59
N VAL A 38 7.77 7.01 -6.68
CA VAL A 38 6.38 6.65 -7.04
C VAL A 38 5.68 7.83 -7.71
N TRP A 39 5.86 9.04 -7.19
CA TRP A 39 5.31 10.27 -7.78
C TRP A 39 5.86 10.52 -9.19
N ASP A 40 7.17 10.41 -9.36
CA ASP A 40 7.85 10.60 -10.64
C ASP A 40 7.45 9.53 -11.66
N ALA A 41 7.24 8.28 -11.23
CA ALA A 41 6.75 7.20 -12.09
C ALA A 41 5.33 7.44 -12.63
N ILE A 42 4.47 8.11 -11.86
CA ILE A 42 3.12 8.50 -12.29
C ILE A 42 3.19 9.62 -13.33
N HIS A 43 4.09 10.59 -13.12
CA HIS A 43 4.24 11.75 -14.01
C HIS A 43 5.16 11.50 -15.22
N GLY A 44 5.71 10.29 -15.35
CA GLY A 44 6.62 9.93 -16.44
C GLY A 44 8.00 10.62 -16.34
N ALA A 45 8.42 11.01 -15.14
CA ALA A 45 9.70 11.65 -14.87
C ALA A 45 10.86 10.65 -14.63
N VAL A 46 10.58 9.35 -14.63
CA VAL A 46 11.57 8.27 -14.58
C VAL A 46 11.68 7.53 -15.91
N THR A 47 12.75 6.74 -16.07
CA THR A 47 12.93 5.90 -17.26
C THR A 47 11.85 4.81 -17.37
N PRO A 48 11.52 4.31 -18.58
CA PRO A 48 10.58 3.20 -18.75
C PRO A 48 10.95 1.96 -17.91
N GLU A 49 12.24 1.64 -17.83
CA GLU A 49 12.75 0.50 -17.06
C GLU A 49 12.52 0.68 -15.56
N GLU A 50 12.73 1.89 -15.05
CA GLU A 50 12.50 2.22 -13.64
C GLU A 50 11.03 2.24 -13.29
N ARG A 51 10.20 2.81 -14.17
CA ARG A 51 8.74 2.75 -14.06
C ARG A 51 8.24 1.31 -14.00
N GLN A 52 8.77 0.42 -14.84
CA GLN A 52 8.39 -0.99 -14.83
C GLN A 52 8.72 -1.66 -13.50
N ARG A 53 9.93 -1.44 -12.95
CA ARG A 53 10.31 -2.00 -11.63
C ARG A 53 9.39 -1.54 -10.51
N ILE A 54 8.99 -0.26 -10.52
CA ILE A 54 8.06 0.30 -9.54
C ILE A 54 6.68 -0.36 -9.67
N VAL A 55 6.18 -0.53 -10.89
CA VAL A 55 4.89 -1.21 -11.16
C VAL A 55 4.93 -2.68 -10.72
N ASP A 56 6.01 -3.40 -11.01
CA ASP A 56 6.18 -4.80 -10.60
C ASP A 56 6.17 -4.94 -9.07
N HIS A 57 6.82 -4.02 -8.35
CA HIS A 57 6.77 -3.98 -6.89
C HIS A 57 5.35 -3.67 -6.38
N ILE A 58 4.66 -2.69 -6.99
CA ILE A 58 3.28 -2.31 -6.63
C ILE A 58 2.33 -3.50 -6.74
N ALA A 59 2.52 -4.38 -7.73
CA ALA A 59 1.66 -5.55 -7.94
C ALA A 59 1.64 -6.52 -6.75
N VAL A 60 2.70 -6.52 -5.93
CA VAL A 60 2.85 -7.45 -4.78
C VAL A 60 2.91 -6.74 -3.43
N CYS A 61 3.03 -5.42 -3.41
CA CYS A 61 3.13 -4.62 -2.18
C CYS A 61 1.86 -3.79 -1.93
N PRO A 62 1.02 -4.17 -0.95
CA PRO A 62 -0.21 -3.45 -0.64
C PRO A 62 0.01 -1.99 -0.25
N MET A 63 1.11 -1.66 0.41
CA MET A 63 1.44 -0.29 0.81
C MET A 63 1.75 0.59 -0.41
N CYS A 64 2.57 0.09 -1.35
CA CYS A 64 2.88 0.82 -2.58
C CYS A 64 1.68 0.89 -3.52
N ALA A 65 0.82 -0.14 -3.55
CA ALA A 65 -0.44 -0.09 -4.27
C ALA A 65 -1.36 1.02 -3.76
N GLU A 66 -1.45 1.21 -2.44
CA GLU A 66 -2.22 2.32 -1.88
C GLU A 66 -1.57 3.68 -2.16
N ALA A 67 -0.26 3.80 -1.98
CA ALA A 67 0.48 5.02 -2.31
C ALA A 67 0.25 5.47 -3.76
N TRP A 68 0.28 4.51 -4.71
CA TRP A 68 -0.02 4.77 -6.12
C TRP A 68 -1.46 5.28 -6.33
N ARG A 69 -2.46 4.65 -5.72
CA ARG A 69 -3.87 5.10 -5.82
C ARG A 69 -4.06 6.51 -5.27
N LEU A 70 -3.44 6.81 -4.13
CA LEU A 70 -3.51 8.14 -3.51
C LEU A 70 -2.87 9.19 -4.41
N ALA A 71 -1.70 8.89 -4.96
CA ALA A 71 -1.01 9.80 -5.87
C ALA A 71 -1.82 10.06 -7.16
N VAL A 72 -2.39 9.02 -7.79
CA VAL A 72 -3.28 9.16 -8.96
C VAL A 72 -4.55 9.99 -8.64
N ARG A 73 -5.09 9.90 -7.44
CA ARG A 73 -6.24 10.73 -7.02
C ARG A 73 -5.85 12.19 -6.75
N GLY A 74 -4.62 12.42 -6.33
CA GLY A 74 -4.08 13.75 -6.08
C GLY A 74 -3.64 14.49 -7.35
N THR A 75 -3.43 13.78 -8.46
CA THR A 75 -3.14 14.42 -9.75
C THR A 75 -4.40 15.02 -10.35
N PRO A 76 -4.40 16.32 -10.71
CA PRO A 76 -5.52 16.91 -11.44
C PRO A 76 -5.75 16.14 -12.75
N ASP A 77 -7.01 15.94 -13.11
CA ASP A 77 -7.40 15.29 -14.36
C ASP A 77 -6.67 16.01 -15.52
N PRO A 78 -5.89 15.32 -16.36
CA PRO A 78 -5.33 15.93 -17.56
C PRO A 78 -6.50 16.28 -18.48
N THR A 79 -7.04 17.49 -18.31
CA THR A 79 -8.04 18.05 -19.22
C THR A 79 -7.54 17.80 -20.63
N PRO A 80 -8.23 16.99 -21.46
CA PRO A 80 -7.75 16.74 -22.81
C PRO A 80 -7.67 18.08 -23.54
N ASP A 81 -6.49 18.41 -24.06
CA ASP A 81 -6.31 19.62 -24.88
C ASP A 81 -7.18 19.46 -26.12
N ARG A 82 -8.36 20.09 -26.10
CA ARG A 82 -9.27 20.14 -27.24
C ARG A 82 -8.72 21.20 -28.20
N ARG A 83 -7.67 20.87 -28.93
CA ARG A 83 -7.22 21.61 -30.12
C ARG A 83 -7.57 20.87 -31.39
#